data_AF-A0A3B9DBW1-F1
#
_entry.id   AF-A0A3B9DBW1-F1
#
_cell.length_a   1.000
_cell.length_b   1.000
_cell.length_c   1.000
_cell.angle_alpha   90.00
_cell.angle_beta   90.00
_cell.angle_gamma   90.00
#
_symmetry.space_group_name_H-M   'P 1'
#
loop_
_entity.id
_entity.type
_entity.pdbx_description
1 polymer ?
#
loop_
_entity_poly.entity_id
_entity_poly.type
_entity_poly.pdbx_seq_one_letter_code
_entity_poly.pdbx_strand_id
1 'polypeptide(L)'
;SPSKRALEQLFIEGELMIPYRINFRKVYDLRERVLPTGVDTSVPSEEELCRHLITSFLRAHGLGSIKEMNYLRKGIGPAMRRTAKEMEEDGLVVPIEIKG
;
A
#
# COMPACT_ATOMS: atom_id res chain seq x y z
N SER A 1 -0.96 27.26 6.36
CA SER A 1 -2.23 27.75 6.94
C SER A 1 -3.00 26.57 7.53
N PRO A 2 -3.93 26.83 8.48
CA PRO A 2 -4.83 25.79 9.00
C PRO A 2 -5.57 25.03 7.89
N SER A 3 -6.06 25.73 6.87
CA SER A 3 -6.78 25.12 5.73
C SER A 3 -5.92 24.11 4.96
N LYS A 4 -4.63 24.40 4.73
CA LYS A 4 -3.73 23.45 4.05
C LYS A 4 -3.56 22.16 4.85
N ARG A 5 -3.38 22.27 6.18
CA ARG A 5 -3.25 21.11 7.06
C ARG A 5 -4.52 20.26 7.07
N ALA A 6 -5.69 20.91 7.12
CA ALA A 6 -6.98 20.21 7.04
C ALA A 6 -7.13 19.44 5.73
N LEU A 7 -6.79 20.05 4.58
CA LEU A 7 -6.83 19.37 3.28
C LEU A 7 -5.86 18.18 3.21
N GLU A 8 -4.65 18.33 3.75
CA GLU A 8 -3.66 17.25 3.77
C GLU A 8 -4.10 16.10 4.69
N GLN A 9 -4.75 16.41 5.83
CA GLN A 9 -5.30 15.40 6.73
C GLN A 9 -6.42 14.60 6.06
N LEU A 10 -7.41 15.28 5.46
CA LEU A 10 -8.51 14.63 4.76
C LEU A 10 -8.04 13.79 3.56
N PHE A 11 -6.93 14.18 2.92
CA PHE A 11 -6.30 13.37 1.89
C PHE A 11 -5.65 12.10 2.44
N ILE A 12 -4.98 12.18 3.60
CA ILE A 12 -4.38 11.02 4.26
C ILE A 12 -5.45 10.03 4.74
N GLU A 13 -6.59 10.53 5.21
CA GLU A 13 -7.74 9.73 5.64
C GLU A 13 -8.53 9.14 4.46
N GLY A 14 -8.31 9.64 3.24
CA GLY A 14 -9.00 9.18 2.02
C GLY A 14 -10.35 9.86 1.75
N GLU A 15 -10.73 10.88 2.52
CA GLU A 15 -11.95 11.67 2.28
C GLU A 15 -11.80 12.63 1.08
N LEU A 16 -10.58 13.13 0.87
CA LEU A 16 -10.21 13.89 -0.32
C LEU A 16 -9.21 13.13 -1.19
N MET A 17 -9.26 13.40 -2.48
CA MET A 17 -8.34 12.87 -3.48
C MET A 17 -7.68 14.01 -4.26
N ILE A 18 -6.53 13.73 -4.90
CA ILE A 18 -5.82 14.69 -5.75
C ILE A 18 -5.87 14.18 -7.19
N PRO A 19 -6.92 14.50 -7.97
CA PRO A 19 -7.06 13.99 -9.33
C PRO A 19 -6.01 14.59 -10.29
N TYR A 20 -5.55 15.81 -10.04
CA TYR A 20 -4.53 16.48 -10.85
C TYR A 20 -3.84 17.62 -10.09
N ARG A 21 -2.88 18.25 -10.77
CA ARG A 21 -2.14 19.41 -10.25
C ARG A 21 -2.15 20.54 -11.27
N ILE A 22 -2.22 21.77 -10.79
CA ILE A 22 -1.99 22.97 -11.60
C ILE A 22 -0.65 23.56 -11.14
N ASN A 23 0.39 23.37 -11.95
CA ASN A 23 1.78 23.61 -11.55
C ASN A 23 2.12 22.82 -10.26
N PHE A 24 2.58 23.50 -9.22
CA PHE A 24 2.89 22.90 -7.92
C PHE A 24 1.71 22.84 -6.94
N ARG A 25 0.50 23.26 -7.36
CA ARG A 25 -0.69 23.28 -6.52
C ARG A 25 -1.51 22.01 -6.72
N LYS A 26 -1.70 21.25 -5.64
CA LYS A 26 -2.64 20.12 -5.59
C LYS A 26 -4.06 20.65 -5.69
N VAL A 27 -4.85 20.09 -6.59
CA VAL A 27 -6.31 20.29 -6.60
C VAL A 27 -6.93 19.14 -5.83
N TYR A 28 -7.75 19.44 -4.82
CA TYR A 28 -8.44 18.44 -4.02
C TYR A 28 -9.89 18.34 -4.49
N ASP A 29 -10.42 17.12 -4.53
CA ASP A 29 -11.84 16.84 -4.78
C ASP A 29 -12.31 15.72 -3.86
N LEU A 30 -13.62 15.57 -3.73
CA LEU A 30 -14.25 14.53 -2.92
C LEU A 30 -13.96 13.15 -3.50
N ARG A 31 -13.72 12.16 -2.63
CA ARG A 31 -13.41 10.78 -3.03
C ARG A 31 -14.43 10.22 -4.03
N GLU A 32 -15.71 10.42 -3.81
CA GLU A 32 -16.81 9.88 -4.64
C GLU A 32 -16.89 10.48 -6.05
N ARG A 33 -16.23 11.61 -6.31
CA ARG A 33 -16.14 12.22 -7.65
C ARG A 33 -14.90 11.76 -8.41
N VAL A 34 -13.92 11.19 -7.71
CA VAL A 34 -12.64 10.76 -8.29
C VAL A 34 -12.61 9.26 -8.51
N LEU A 35 -13.09 8.47 -7.56
CA LEU A 35 -13.14 7.02 -7.69
C LEU A 35 -14.31 6.59 -8.59
N PRO A 36 -14.11 5.63 -9.51
CA PRO A 36 -15.21 5.01 -10.25
C PRO A 36 -16.29 4.43 -9.32
N THR A 37 -17.52 4.42 -9.81
CA THR A 37 -18.64 3.77 -9.09
C THR A 37 -18.35 2.28 -8.91
N GLY A 38 -18.56 1.78 -7.69
CA GLY A 38 -18.37 0.36 -7.35
C GLY A 38 -16.96 -0.03 -6.92
N VAL A 39 -16.01 0.91 -6.80
CA VAL A 39 -14.73 0.64 -6.14
C VAL A 39 -14.98 0.27 -4.69
N ASP A 40 -14.44 -0.87 -4.26
CA ASP A 40 -14.40 -1.26 -2.86
C ASP A 40 -13.42 -0.37 -2.11
N THR A 41 -13.93 0.37 -1.12
CA THR A 41 -13.15 1.24 -0.25
C THR A 41 -13.11 0.73 1.19
N SER A 42 -13.46 -0.52 1.42
CA SER A 42 -13.30 -1.16 2.72
C SER A 42 -11.82 -1.24 3.10
N VAL A 43 -11.54 -1.22 4.41
CA VAL A 43 -10.18 -1.40 4.90
C VAL A 43 -9.79 -2.85 4.65
N PRO A 44 -8.66 -3.12 3.98
CA PRO A 44 -8.25 -4.50 3.72
C PRO A 44 -7.93 -5.20 5.03
N SER A 45 -8.14 -6.51 5.06
CA SER A 45 -7.60 -7.35 6.12
C SER A 45 -6.08 -7.26 6.18
N GLU A 46 -5.52 -7.60 7.33
CA GLU A 46 -4.06 -7.61 7.51
C GLU A 46 -3.37 -8.54 6.50
N GLU A 47 -4.01 -9.66 6.17
CA GLU A 47 -3.54 -10.63 5.19
C GLU A 47 -3.58 -10.08 3.76
N GLU A 48 -4.69 -9.49 3.32
CA GLU A 48 -4.81 -8.86 2.00
C GLU A 48 -3.78 -7.75 1.82
N LEU A 49 -3.56 -6.93 2.85
CA LEU A 49 -2.53 -5.91 2.85
C LEU A 49 -1.13 -6.53 2.69
N CYS A 50 -0.81 -7.57 3.46
CA CYS A 50 0.49 -8.24 3.38
C CYS A 50 0.71 -8.87 1.99
N ARG A 51 -0.29 -9.58 1.44
CA ARG A 51 -0.22 -10.18 0.09
C ARG A 51 0.00 -9.11 -0.97
N HIS A 52 -0.69 -7.98 -0.86
CA HIS A 52 -0.53 -6.84 -1.76
C HIS A 52 0.88 -6.24 -1.69
N LEU A 53 1.42 -6.04 -0.48
CA LEU A 53 2.77 -5.48 -0.28
C LEU A 53 3.85 -6.41 -0.84
N ILE A 54 3.79 -7.71 -0.53
CA ILE A 54 4.73 -8.72 -1.04
C ILE A 54 4.70 -8.74 -2.56
N THR A 55 3.51 -8.87 -3.14
CA THR A 55 3.34 -8.94 -4.60
C THR A 55 3.83 -7.67 -5.30
N SER A 56 3.45 -6.50 -4.80
CA SER A 56 3.84 -5.21 -5.41
C SER A 56 5.34 -4.99 -5.33
N PHE A 57 5.96 -5.32 -4.19
CA PHE A 57 7.39 -5.23 -4.02
C PHE A 57 8.13 -6.16 -4.99
N LEU A 58 7.75 -7.43 -5.06
CA LEU A 58 8.40 -8.41 -5.94
C LEU A 58 8.19 -8.08 -7.42
N ARG A 59 7.04 -7.55 -7.83
CA ARG A 59 6.81 -7.08 -9.21
C ARG A 59 7.74 -5.94 -9.60
N ALA A 60 8.12 -5.08 -8.67
CA ALA A 60 8.98 -3.92 -8.94
C ALA A 60 10.49 -4.25 -8.81
N HIS A 61 10.86 -5.08 -7.84
CA HIS A 61 12.25 -5.31 -7.46
C HIS A 61 12.78 -6.71 -7.83
N GLY A 62 11.90 -7.65 -8.15
CA GLY A 62 12.24 -9.05 -8.47
C GLY A 62 12.54 -9.91 -7.24
N LEU A 63 13.30 -9.40 -6.27
CA LEU A 63 13.66 -10.09 -5.03
C LEU A 63 13.79 -9.12 -3.87
N GLY A 64 13.71 -9.65 -2.64
CA GLY A 64 14.06 -8.91 -1.43
C GLY A 64 13.63 -9.64 -0.15
N SER A 65 13.94 -9.01 0.97
CA SER A 65 13.62 -9.50 2.30
C SER A 65 12.27 -9.00 2.80
N ILE A 66 11.68 -9.74 3.75
CA ILE A 66 10.43 -9.33 4.42
C ILE A 66 10.54 -7.94 5.07
N LYS A 67 11.73 -7.58 5.58
CA LYS A 67 11.98 -6.28 6.22
C LYS A 67 11.92 -5.12 5.22
N GLU A 68 12.34 -5.36 3.98
CA GLU A 68 12.24 -4.36 2.91
C GLU A 68 10.79 -4.24 2.44
N MET A 69 10.08 -5.37 2.30
CA MET A 69 8.67 -5.40 1.88
C MET A 69 7.73 -4.69 2.86
N ASN A 70 8.04 -4.66 4.16
CA ASN A 70 7.26 -3.96 5.18
C ASN A 70 7.92 -2.67 5.71
N TYR A 71 8.85 -2.09 4.94
CA TYR A 71 9.51 -0.85 5.32
C TYR A 71 8.51 0.28 5.63
N LEU A 72 8.74 1.00 6.73
CA LEU A 72 7.85 2.04 7.30
C LEU A 72 6.44 1.54 7.72
N ARG A 73 6.17 0.24 7.67
CA ARG A 73 4.92 -0.36 8.16
C ARG A 73 5.18 -1.05 9.51
N LYS A 74 4.94 -0.32 10.59
CA LYS A 74 5.09 -0.85 11.95
C LYS A 74 3.95 -1.83 12.27
N GLY A 75 4.22 -2.82 13.11
CA GLY A 75 3.19 -3.74 13.66
C GLY A 75 2.91 -4.98 12.82
N ILE A 76 3.13 -4.97 11.51
CA ILE A 76 2.71 -6.06 10.60
C ILE A 76 3.76 -7.17 10.41
N GLY A 77 4.90 -7.13 11.10
CA GLY A 77 6.01 -8.07 10.91
C GLY A 77 5.63 -9.56 11.05
N PRO A 78 4.90 -9.97 12.10
CA PRO A 78 4.41 -11.34 12.24
C PRO A 78 3.46 -11.75 11.11
N ALA A 79 2.56 -10.87 10.70
CA ALA A 79 1.59 -11.13 9.63
C ALA A 79 2.26 -11.28 8.26
N MET A 80 3.24 -10.42 7.97
CA MET A 80 4.05 -10.51 6.76
C MET A 80 4.78 -11.85 6.66
N ARG A 81 5.33 -12.36 7.78
CA ARG A 81 5.99 -13.68 7.81
C ARG A 81 5.01 -14.83 7.58
N ARG A 82 3.83 -14.79 8.22
CA ARG A 82 2.79 -15.81 8.00
C ARG A 82 2.33 -15.80 6.55
N THR A 83 1.97 -14.63 6.05
CA THR A 83 1.49 -14.44 4.66
C THR A 83 2.55 -14.87 3.64
N ALA A 84 3.83 -14.52 3.84
CA ALA A 84 4.90 -14.94 2.94
C ALA A 84 5.08 -16.47 2.93
N LYS A 85 4.93 -17.13 4.09
CA LYS A 85 4.99 -18.59 4.21
C LYS A 85 3.80 -19.25 3.50
N GLU A 86 2.60 -18.71 3.65
CA GLU A 86 1.41 -19.20 2.93
C GLU A 86 1.59 -19.03 1.41
N MET A 87 2.08 -17.87 0.96
CA MET A 87 2.38 -17.64 -0.46
C MET A 87 3.49 -18.56 -0.98
N GLU A 88 4.44 -18.97 -0.14
CA GLU A 88 5.46 -19.97 -0.48
C GLU A 88 4.83 -21.37 -0.61
N GLU A 89 3.99 -21.77 0.34
CA GLU A 89 3.26 -23.04 0.30
C GLU A 89 2.34 -23.14 -0.93
N ASP A 90 1.73 -22.02 -1.33
CA ASP A 90 0.91 -21.88 -2.54
C ASP A 90 1.74 -21.79 -3.84
N GLY A 91 3.08 -21.73 -3.75
CA GLY A 91 3.98 -21.59 -4.90
C GLY A 91 3.93 -20.23 -5.61
N LEU A 92 3.36 -19.20 -4.96
CA LEU A 92 3.28 -17.83 -5.49
C LEU A 92 4.58 -17.05 -5.32
N VAL A 93 5.37 -17.43 -4.31
CA VAL A 93 6.73 -16.91 -4.09
C VAL A 93 7.67 -18.08 -3.80
N VAL A 94 8.97 -17.85 -3.99
CA VAL A 94 10.00 -18.84 -3.68
C VAL A 94 11.08 -18.22 -2.81
N PRO A 95 11.53 -18.91 -1.75
CA PRO A 95 12.70 -18.47 -1.00
C PRO A 95 13.93 -18.63 -1.90
N ILE A 96 14.80 -17.64 -1.88
CA ILE A 96 16.09 -17.69 -2.55
C ILE A 96 17.19 -17.37 -1.54
N GLU A 97 18.31 -18.09 -1.66
CA GLU A 97 19.53 -17.78 -0.92
C GLU A 97 20.49 -17.05 -1.87
N ILE A 98 20.85 -15.82 -1.51
CA ILE A 98 21.80 -15.02 -2.27
C ILE A 98 23.14 -15.09 -1.55
N LYS A 99 24.15 -15.65 -2.23
CA LYS A 99 25.53 -15.56 -1.76
C LYS A 99 26.00 -14.13 -1.94
N GLY A 100 26.27 -13.47 -0.82
CA GLY A 100 26.98 -12.17 -0.80
C GLY A 100 28.43 -12.32 -1.22
#